data_AF-A0A4W6DRT6-F1
#
_entry.id   AF-A0A4W6DRT6-F1
#
_cell.length_a   1.000
_cell.length_b   1.000
_cell.length_c   1.000
_cell.angle_alpha   90.00
_cell.angle_beta   90.00
_cell.angle_gamma   90.00
#
_symmetry.space_group_name_H-M   'P 1'
#
loop_
_entity.id
_entity.type
_entity.pdbx_description
1 polymer ?
#
loop_
_entity_poly.entity_id
_entity_poly.type
_entity_poly.pdbx_seq_one_letter_code
_entity_poly.pdbx_strand_id
1 'polypeptide(L)'
;MVPSTKVLDGGWGWAIVVASFMAQLLAYGSPQSVGVLYPEWLHAFQEGKGMTAWVGSLVAGVGLIASPVCSACVDNFGARPVTIFSGVMVAGGLMLSAFAPNVQFLIFSYGIVVGLGCGLVYAATLTITCQYFDKRRGLALGIVTTGTSVGAFIYATAQNELIVLYGLDGCLLIIGAMALNLMACAGFMRPLNMPRYYLKQKAAMERNTEEQLFEKPQLDDLKITTGSTATTPEKTLTVKELLITIDAKDLAVQTEKKKGSFLAGLAIVKVIKKKQQAYSRYMHSMYEILQDQAMVAFCIAVFLFSLGAFPPVLFIEDIAQSEGLIEEVSVIPLVSIGAIATCVGKLVLGMLVDIRWINSIYLYAFTMFAGGVALLLIPITKSYVGLQILSAVLGFFSGNWSLTSYITTKIVGLDRLTQAHGILMFFGGFGIMLGPPVVGKRACLYQKLQTMLLWKLLLSRRGTVFCICTEITLLTFQKSKC
;
A
#
# COMPACT_ATOMS: atom_id res chain seq x y z
N MET A 1 10.01 36.17 10.17
CA MET A 1 9.63 36.00 8.74
C MET A 1 8.45 35.05 8.68
N VAL A 2 7.28 35.57 8.29
CA VAL A 2 6.06 34.78 8.07
C VAL A 2 6.31 33.86 6.87
N PRO A 3 6.15 32.52 6.97
CA PRO A 3 6.35 31.65 5.82
C PRO A 3 5.29 31.97 4.77
N SER A 4 5.73 32.23 3.54
CA SER A 4 4.87 32.67 2.43
C SER A 4 3.67 31.73 2.28
N THR A 5 2.47 32.30 2.23
CA THR A 5 1.21 31.64 1.89
C THR A 5 1.29 31.08 0.46
N LYS A 6 1.93 29.92 0.31
CA LYS A 6 2.01 29.21 -0.96
C LYS A 6 0.61 28.68 -1.28
N VAL A 7 0.02 29.13 -2.38
CA VAL A 7 -1.34 28.72 -2.78
C VAL A 7 -1.36 27.21 -3.02
N LEU A 8 -2.07 26.46 -2.17
CA LEU A 8 -2.13 25.01 -2.08
C LEU A 8 -2.97 24.35 -3.21
N ASP A 9 -2.96 24.85 -4.44
CA ASP A 9 -3.77 24.27 -5.54
C ASP A 9 -3.17 24.59 -6.95
N GLY A 10 -1.85 24.60 -7.09
CA GLY A 10 -1.20 24.88 -8.38
C GLY A 10 0.33 24.75 -8.42
N GLY A 11 0.92 25.01 -9.59
CA GLY A 11 2.37 24.98 -9.80
C GLY A 11 2.99 23.60 -9.56
N TRP A 12 3.94 23.53 -8.61
CA TRP A 12 4.68 22.30 -8.27
C TRP A 12 3.76 21.15 -7.80
N GLY A 13 2.56 21.43 -7.29
CA GLY A 13 1.60 20.38 -6.91
C GLY A 13 1.29 19.42 -8.06
N TRP A 14 1.19 19.91 -9.29
CA TRP A 14 0.94 19.06 -10.47
C TRP A 14 2.13 18.19 -10.86
N ALA A 15 3.36 18.68 -10.68
CA ALA A 15 4.55 17.87 -10.87
C ALA A 15 4.62 16.71 -9.86
N ILE A 16 4.15 16.93 -8.61
CA ILE A 16 4.02 15.86 -7.61
C ILE A 16 2.94 14.86 -7.98
N VAL A 17 1.83 15.32 -8.55
CA VAL A 17 0.77 14.41 -9.05
C VAL A 17 1.33 13.51 -10.15
N VAL A 18 2.08 14.05 -11.11
CA VAL A 18 2.72 13.25 -12.17
C VAL A 18 3.75 12.29 -11.60
N ALA A 19 4.61 12.73 -10.68
CA ALA A 19 5.60 11.86 -10.04
C ALA A 19 4.93 10.76 -9.19
N SER A 20 3.84 11.08 -8.51
CA SER A 20 3.06 10.14 -7.70
C SER A 20 2.29 9.14 -8.57
N PHE A 21 1.75 9.59 -9.70
CA PHE A 21 1.14 8.73 -10.71
C PHE A 21 2.15 7.72 -11.23
N MET A 22 3.34 8.17 -11.62
CA MET A 22 4.42 7.28 -12.09
C MET A 22 4.90 6.33 -10.99
N ALA A 23 4.99 6.80 -9.74
CA ALA A 23 5.35 5.94 -8.62
C ALA A 23 4.29 4.84 -8.38
N GLN A 24 3.00 5.17 -8.44
CA GLN A 24 1.95 4.15 -8.32
C GLN A 24 1.93 3.19 -9.51
N LEU A 25 2.17 3.69 -10.72
CA LEU A 25 2.28 2.90 -11.94
C LEU A 25 3.39 1.85 -11.83
N LEU A 26 4.59 2.26 -11.42
CA LEU A 26 5.75 1.37 -11.30
C LEU A 26 5.65 0.39 -10.13
N ALA A 27 5.09 0.83 -8.99
CA ALA A 27 5.00 -0.03 -7.80
C ALA A 27 3.86 -1.06 -7.91
N TYR A 28 2.67 -0.63 -8.32
CA TYR A 28 1.47 -1.48 -8.36
C TYR A 28 1.24 -2.17 -9.70
N GLY A 29 1.95 -1.80 -10.77
CA GLY A 29 1.77 -2.39 -12.09
C GLY A 29 1.88 -3.91 -12.07
N SER A 30 3.04 -4.45 -11.69
CA SER A 30 3.28 -5.89 -11.60
C SER A 30 2.37 -6.61 -10.58
N PRO A 31 2.19 -6.11 -9.34
CA PRO A 31 1.24 -6.72 -8.39
C PRO A 31 -0.20 -6.80 -8.89
N GLN A 32 -0.67 -5.78 -9.61
CA GLN A 32 -2.03 -5.76 -10.17
C GLN A 32 -2.17 -6.66 -11.41
N SER A 33 -1.06 -6.94 -12.10
CA SER A 33 -1.02 -7.86 -13.24
C SER A 33 -0.58 -9.28 -12.90
N VAL A 34 -0.64 -9.66 -11.62
CA VAL A 34 -0.18 -10.97 -11.13
C VAL A 34 -0.91 -12.17 -11.76
N GLY A 35 -2.11 -11.99 -12.30
CA GLY A 35 -2.85 -13.03 -13.05
C GLY A 35 -2.08 -13.56 -14.26
N VAL A 36 -1.21 -12.75 -14.88
CA VAL A 36 -0.32 -13.18 -15.98
C VAL A 36 0.81 -14.08 -15.47
N LEU A 37 1.38 -13.78 -14.31
CA LEU A 37 2.49 -14.53 -13.73
C LEU A 37 2.03 -15.81 -13.01
N TYR A 38 0.79 -15.84 -12.55
CA TYR A 38 0.21 -16.96 -11.81
C TYR A 38 0.29 -18.32 -12.54
N PRO A 39 -0.18 -18.46 -13.80
CA PRO A 39 -0.11 -19.74 -14.50
C PRO A 39 1.35 -20.20 -14.74
N GLU A 40 2.26 -19.27 -15.01
CA GLU A 40 3.68 -19.58 -15.17
C GLU A 40 4.31 -20.09 -13.88
N TRP A 41 3.97 -19.52 -12.72
CA TRP A 41 4.41 -20.04 -11.43
C TRP A 41 3.81 -21.42 -11.13
N LEU A 42 2.56 -21.65 -11.53
CA LEU A 42 1.92 -22.95 -11.37
C LEU A 42 2.67 -24.01 -12.20
N HIS A 43 3.04 -23.67 -13.43
CA HIS A 43 3.79 -24.57 -14.31
C HIS A 43 5.25 -24.77 -13.84
N ALA A 44 5.91 -23.71 -13.36
CA ALA A 44 7.31 -23.76 -12.92
C ALA A 44 7.50 -24.54 -11.61
N PHE A 45 6.64 -24.32 -10.61
CA PHE A 45 6.80 -24.94 -9.29
C PHE A 45 5.98 -26.22 -9.10
N GLN A 46 4.97 -26.50 -9.94
CA GLN A 46 4.09 -27.68 -9.87
C GLN A 46 3.47 -27.91 -8.48
N GLU A 47 3.29 -26.84 -7.72
CA GLU A 47 2.65 -26.84 -6.41
C GLU A 47 1.13 -26.66 -6.54
N GLY A 48 0.37 -27.01 -5.51
CA GLY A 48 -1.10 -26.90 -5.55
C GLY A 48 -1.57 -25.45 -5.80
N LYS A 49 -2.63 -25.27 -6.62
CA LYS A 49 -3.21 -23.96 -6.98
C LYS A 49 -3.39 -23.01 -5.79
N GLY A 50 -3.82 -23.54 -4.64
CA GLY A 50 -4.00 -22.77 -3.41
C GLY A 50 -2.70 -22.31 -2.73
N MET A 51 -1.59 -23.05 -2.87
CA MET A 51 -0.27 -22.63 -2.36
C MET A 51 0.32 -21.51 -3.22
N THR A 52 0.28 -21.65 -4.55
CA THR A 52 0.74 -20.61 -5.48
C THR A 52 -0.12 -19.34 -5.38
N ALA A 53 -1.43 -19.48 -5.11
CA ALA A 53 -2.34 -18.33 -5.00
C ALA A 53 -2.01 -17.40 -3.82
N TRP A 54 -1.29 -17.88 -2.80
CA TRP A 54 -0.79 -17.03 -1.71
C TRP A 54 0.17 -15.95 -2.21
N VAL A 55 0.94 -16.21 -3.27
CA VAL A 55 1.89 -15.23 -3.82
C VAL A 55 1.16 -13.98 -4.29
N GLY A 56 0.12 -14.15 -5.11
CA GLY A 56 -0.69 -13.05 -5.64
C GLY A 56 -1.61 -12.41 -4.61
N SER A 57 -2.16 -13.18 -3.67
CA SER A 57 -3.03 -12.63 -2.63
C SER A 57 -2.27 -11.83 -1.56
N LEU A 58 -1.05 -12.26 -1.21
CA LEU A 58 -0.23 -11.56 -0.23
C LEU A 58 0.30 -10.23 -0.76
N VAL A 59 0.75 -10.16 -2.01
CA VAL A 59 1.27 -8.89 -2.57
C VAL A 59 0.20 -7.80 -2.56
N ALA A 60 -1.05 -8.15 -2.85
CA ALA A 60 -2.18 -7.23 -2.84
C ALA A 60 -2.72 -6.96 -1.42
N GLY A 61 -2.66 -7.94 -0.51
CA GLY A 61 -3.23 -7.83 0.84
C GLY A 61 -2.29 -7.21 1.87
N VAL A 62 -1.00 -7.55 1.86
CA VAL A 62 -0.03 -7.15 2.90
C VAL A 62 0.13 -5.63 2.96
N GLY A 63 0.21 -4.95 1.81
CA GLY A 63 0.29 -3.50 1.76
C GLY A 63 -0.93 -2.81 2.39
N LEU A 64 -2.12 -3.40 2.21
CA LEU A 64 -3.36 -2.88 2.77
C LEU A 64 -3.46 -3.14 4.28
N ILE A 65 -3.09 -4.33 4.75
CA ILE A 65 -3.03 -4.67 6.18
C ILE A 65 -2.00 -3.79 6.90
N ALA A 66 -0.86 -3.52 6.27
CA ALA A 66 0.18 -2.66 6.81
C ALA A 66 -0.13 -1.15 6.68
N SER A 67 -1.27 -0.73 6.10
CA SER A 67 -1.58 0.68 5.83
C SER A 67 -1.42 1.62 7.04
N PRO A 68 -1.89 1.28 8.26
CA PRO A 68 -1.69 2.15 9.43
C PRO A 68 -0.21 2.34 9.78
N VAL A 69 0.60 1.28 9.64
CA VAL A 69 2.04 1.30 9.88
C VAL A 69 2.74 2.13 8.80
N CYS A 70 2.38 1.92 7.53
CA CYS A 70 2.90 2.69 6.40
C CYS A 70 2.62 4.19 6.56
N SER A 71 1.39 4.57 6.94
CA SER A 71 1.04 5.97 7.20
C SER A 71 1.87 6.57 8.34
N ALA A 72 2.01 5.84 9.45
CA ALA A 72 2.82 6.30 10.57
C ALA A 72 4.30 6.45 10.21
N CYS A 73 4.84 5.58 9.35
CA CYS A 73 6.20 5.71 8.82
C CYS A 73 6.36 7.00 8.02
N VAL A 74 5.42 7.32 7.12
CA VAL A 74 5.46 8.53 6.31
C VAL A 74 5.33 9.80 7.15
N ASP A 75 4.46 9.82 8.15
CA ASP A 75 4.30 10.98 9.03
C ASP A 75 5.57 11.29 9.85
N ASN A 76 6.32 10.24 10.21
CA ASN A 76 7.55 10.38 10.98
C ASN A 76 8.75 10.74 10.10
N PHE A 77 9.01 9.97 9.04
CA PHE A 77 10.21 10.07 8.20
C PHE A 77 10.05 11.03 7.01
N GLY A 78 8.80 11.31 6.60
CA GLY A 78 8.48 12.09 5.41
C GLY A 78 8.30 11.23 4.15
N ALA A 79 7.59 11.75 3.16
CA ALA A 79 7.25 11.01 1.94
C ALA A 79 8.47 10.62 1.09
N ARG A 80 9.47 11.50 0.97
CA ARG A 80 10.65 11.28 0.12
C ARG A 80 11.52 10.08 0.53
N PRO A 81 12.07 10.00 1.76
CA PRO A 81 12.90 8.86 2.17
C PRO A 81 12.10 7.56 2.21
N VAL A 82 10.81 7.61 2.57
CA VAL A 82 9.94 6.43 2.55
C VAL A 82 9.74 5.91 1.13
N THR A 83 9.55 6.79 0.15
CA THR A 83 9.39 6.38 -1.27
C THR A 83 10.69 5.76 -1.82
N ILE A 84 11.86 6.29 -1.46
CA ILE A 84 13.15 5.69 -1.83
C ILE A 84 13.28 4.28 -1.22
N PHE A 85 13.03 4.15 0.08
CA PHE A 85 13.10 2.87 0.78
C PHE A 85 12.13 1.85 0.17
N SER A 86 10.90 2.26 -0.13
CA SER A 86 9.94 1.39 -0.80
C SER A 86 10.35 1.00 -2.21
N GLY A 87 11.03 1.88 -2.97
CA GLY A 87 11.57 1.54 -4.29
C GLY A 87 12.61 0.44 -4.22
N VAL A 88 13.50 0.49 -3.22
CA VAL A 88 14.46 -0.58 -2.95
C VAL A 88 13.77 -1.88 -2.55
N MET A 89 12.73 -1.81 -1.70
CA MET A 89 11.96 -3.00 -1.32
C MET A 89 11.22 -3.64 -2.51
N VAL A 90 10.54 -2.85 -3.34
CA VAL A 90 9.80 -3.34 -4.50
C VAL A 90 10.76 -3.93 -5.54
N ALA A 91 11.80 -3.19 -5.93
CA ALA A 91 12.78 -3.66 -6.90
C ALA A 91 13.54 -4.88 -6.39
N GLY A 92 14.04 -4.83 -5.15
CA GLY A 92 14.74 -5.95 -4.53
C GLY A 92 13.86 -7.17 -4.36
N GLY A 93 12.59 -7.01 -3.96
CA GLY A 93 11.63 -8.10 -3.85
C GLY A 93 11.38 -8.78 -5.20
N LEU A 94 11.13 -8.00 -6.26
CA LEU A 94 10.93 -8.51 -7.62
C LEU A 94 12.17 -9.22 -8.17
N MET A 95 13.36 -8.65 -7.98
CA MET A 95 14.61 -9.27 -8.43
C MET A 95 14.95 -10.53 -7.64
N LEU A 96 14.69 -10.57 -6.33
CA LEU A 96 14.86 -11.77 -5.52
C LEU A 96 13.91 -12.89 -5.96
N SER A 97 12.70 -12.55 -6.40
CA SER A 97 11.73 -13.53 -6.89
C SER A 97 12.21 -14.28 -8.13
N ALA A 98 13.08 -13.69 -8.95
CA ALA A 98 13.68 -14.36 -10.11
C ALA A 98 14.66 -15.49 -9.75
N PHE A 99 15.15 -15.53 -8.50
CA PHE A 99 16.05 -16.57 -8.02
C PHE A 99 15.37 -17.49 -7.00
N ALA A 100 14.03 -17.56 -7.02
CA ALA A 100 13.28 -18.31 -6.04
C ALA A 100 13.38 -19.83 -6.28
N PRO A 101 13.95 -20.62 -5.33
CA PRO A 101 14.03 -22.07 -5.49
C PRO A 101 12.70 -22.76 -5.19
N ASN A 102 11.87 -22.17 -4.31
CA ASN A 102 10.64 -22.76 -3.79
C ASN A 102 9.52 -21.70 -3.73
N VAL A 103 8.25 -22.13 -3.78
CA VAL A 103 7.08 -21.23 -3.66
C VAL A 103 7.05 -20.45 -2.34
N GLN A 104 7.54 -21.03 -1.24
CA GLN A 104 7.62 -20.32 0.04
C GLN A 104 8.56 -19.11 0.00
N PHE A 105 9.67 -19.23 -0.73
CA PHE A 105 10.59 -18.11 -0.94
C PHE A 105 9.96 -17.04 -1.85
N LEU A 106 9.17 -17.47 -2.83
CA LEU A 106 8.40 -16.57 -3.68
C LEU A 106 7.30 -15.83 -2.90
N ILE A 107 6.60 -16.52 -1.99
CA ILE A 107 5.64 -15.92 -1.05
C ILE A 107 6.31 -14.83 -0.19
N PHE A 108 7.52 -15.09 0.29
CA PHE A 108 8.26 -14.11 1.08
C PHE A 108 8.71 -12.91 0.23
N SER A 109 9.40 -13.15 -0.89
CA SER A 109 9.95 -12.09 -1.74
C SER A 109 8.88 -11.31 -2.49
N TYR A 110 8.06 -11.96 -3.33
CA TYR A 110 7.03 -11.30 -4.12
C TYR A 110 5.80 -10.93 -3.27
N GLY A 111 5.37 -11.81 -2.36
CA GLY A 111 4.17 -11.56 -1.55
C GLY A 111 4.41 -10.48 -0.48
N ILE A 112 5.32 -10.75 0.45
CA ILE A 112 5.48 -9.90 1.65
C ILE A 112 6.34 -8.68 1.35
N VAL A 113 7.54 -8.85 0.78
CA VAL A 113 8.49 -7.73 0.60
C VAL A 113 7.97 -6.71 -0.41
N VAL A 114 7.51 -7.14 -1.58
CA VAL A 114 6.91 -6.23 -2.57
C VAL A 114 5.59 -5.64 -2.05
N GLY A 115 4.75 -6.43 -1.37
CA GLY A 115 3.48 -5.96 -0.80
C GLY A 115 3.67 -4.83 0.22
N LEU A 116 4.64 -4.97 1.14
CA LEU A 116 5.00 -3.89 2.08
C LEU A 116 5.54 -2.65 1.37
N GLY A 117 6.38 -2.84 0.35
CA GLY A 117 6.89 -1.75 -0.48
C GLY A 117 5.76 -0.97 -1.18
N CYS A 118 4.78 -1.67 -1.75
CA CYS A 118 3.60 -1.07 -2.38
C CYS A 118 2.75 -0.29 -1.37
N GLY A 119 2.56 -0.81 -0.16
CA GLY A 119 1.86 -0.11 0.93
C GLY A 119 2.55 1.21 1.32
N LEU A 120 3.88 1.21 1.40
CA LEU A 120 4.68 2.42 1.70
C LEU A 120 4.60 3.47 0.59
N VAL A 121 4.72 3.08 -0.69
CA VAL A 121 4.54 3.99 -1.84
C VAL A 121 3.14 4.61 -1.82
N TYR A 122 2.11 3.79 -1.56
CA TYR A 122 0.73 4.27 -1.52
C TYR A 122 0.53 5.31 -0.42
N ALA A 123 0.98 5.04 0.81
CA ALA A 123 0.90 6.00 1.90
C ALA A 123 1.70 7.29 1.60
N ALA A 124 2.89 7.18 1.01
CA ALA A 124 3.74 8.33 0.69
C ALA A 124 3.12 9.22 -0.40
N THR A 125 2.61 8.64 -1.48
CA THR A 125 1.97 9.36 -2.59
C THR A 125 0.65 10.02 -2.18
N LEU A 126 -0.16 9.35 -1.34
CA LEU A 126 -1.39 9.93 -0.81
C LEU A 126 -1.11 11.14 0.08
N THR A 127 -0.22 10.98 1.07
CA THR A 127 0.07 12.04 2.06
C THR A 127 0.68 13.28 1.41
N ILE A 128 1.64 13.13 0.49
CA ILE A 128 2.25 14.28 -0.19
C ILE A 128 1.24 15.00 -1.09
N THR A 129 0.36 14.26 -1.77
CA THR A 129 -0.69 14.86 -2.61
C THR A 129 -1.69 15.65 -1.77
N CYS A 130 -2.14 15.10 -0.63
CA CYS A 130 -3.03 15.78 0.29
C CYS A 130 -2.40 17.03 0.94
N GLN A 131 -1.07 17.07 1.08
CA GLN A 131 -0.37 18.26 1.59
C GLN A 131 -0.29 19.39 0.56
N TYR A 132 -0.28 19.07 -0.74
CA TYR A 132 -0.13 20.06 -1.81
C TYR A 132 -1.44 20.61 -2.36
N PHE A 133 -2.54 19.88 -2.19
CA PHE A 133 -3.87 20.25 -2.64
C PHE A 133 -4.80 20.45 -1.45
N ASP A 134 -5.69 21.43 -1.50
CA ASP A 134 -6.73 21.63 -0.48
C ASP A 134 -8.13 21.58 -1.11
N LYS A 135 -8.40 22.42 -2.11
CA LYS A 135 -9.69 22.44 -2.82
C LYS A 135 -9.82 21.36 -3.89
N ARG A 136 -8.71 20.97 -4.54
CA ARG A 136 -8.72 19.99 -5.66
C ARG A 136 -8.18 18.60 -5.27
N ARG A 137 -8.22 18.24 -3.99
CA ARG A 137 -7.70 16.96 -3.46
C ARG A 137 -8.28 15.73 -4.17
N GLY A 138 -9.60 15.68 -4.35
CA GLY A 138 -10.27 14.53 -4.98
C GLY A 138 -9.77 14.27 -6.40
N LEU A 139 -9.65 15.33 -7.21
CA LEU A 139 -9.12 15.25 -8.58
C LEU A 139 -7.65 14.78 -8.59
N ALA A 140 -6.82 15.36 -7.73
CA ALA A 140 -5.40 15.01 -7.65
C ALA A 140 -5.19 13.55 -7.23
N LEU A 141 -5.91 13.09 -6.20
CA LEU A 141 -5.88 11.70 -5.73
C LEU A 141 -6.45 10.74 -6.78
N GLY A 142 -7.50 11.14 -7.49
CA GLY A 142 -8.07 10.38 -8.61
C GLY A 142 -7.01 10.14 -9.69
N ILE A 143 -6.32 11.18 -10.14
CA ILE A 143 -5.23 11.06 -11.12
C ILE A 143 -4.14 10.14 -10.59
N VAL A 144 -3.61 10.39 -9.38
CA VAL A 144 -2.54 9.56 -8.80
C VAL A 144 -2.92 8.07 -8.73
N THR A 145 -4.15 7.77 -8.30
CA THR A 145 -4.63 6.37 -8.17
C THR A 145 -4.96 5.71 -9.50
N THR A 146 -5.26 6.45 -10.57
CA THR A 146 -5.39 5.87 -11.92
C THR A 146 -4.09 5.27 -12.42
N GLY A 147 -2.93 5.71 -11.90
CA GLY A 147 -1.62 5.15 -12.20
C GLY A 147 -1.52 3.65 -11.95
N THR A 148 -2.19 3.13 -10.92
CA THR A 148 -2.24 1.69 -10.63
C THR A 148 -2.90 0.88 -11.76
N SER A 149 -3.99 1.40 -12.34
CA SER A 149 -4.76 0.72 -13.38
C SER A 149 -4.06 0.83 -14.74
N VAL A 150 -3.47 1.99 -15.05
CA VAL A 150 -2.64 2.16 -16.25
C VAL A 150 -1.39 1.28 -16.17
N GLY A 151 -0.76 1.19 -14.99
CA GLY A 151 0.37 0.30 -14.74
C GLY A 151 -0.01 -1.16 -14.93
N ALA A 152 -1.14 -1.61 -14.40
CA ALA A 152 -1.59 -3.00 -14.58
C ALA A 152 -1.75 -3.37 -16.06
N PHE A 153 -2.29 -2.48 -16.88
CA PHE A 153 -2.40 -2.69 -18.34
C PHE A 153 -1.03 -2.80 -19.03
N ILE A 154 -0.13 -1.84 -18.76
CA ILE A 154 1.20 -1.80 -19.36
C ILE A 154 2.01 -3.03 -18.93
N TYR A 155 2.01 -3.35 -17.63
CA TYR A 155 2.75 -4.48 -17.07
C TYR A 155 2.17 -5.82 -17.48
N ALA A 156 0.85 -6.00 -17.57
CA ALA A 156 0.26 -7.26 -18.04
C ALA A 156 0.70 -7.59 -19.48
N THR A 157 0.71 -6.58 -20.36
CA THR A 157 1.17 -6.74 -21.74
C THR A 157 2.68 -6.97 -21.80
N ALA A 158 3.46 -6.15 -21.09
CA ALA A 158 4.91 -6.29 -21.03
C ALA A 158 5.35 -7.63 -20.42
N GLN A 159 4.66 -8.12 -19.39
CA GLN A 159 4.97 -9.40 -18.74
C GLN A 159 4.80 -10.57 -19.71
N ASN A 160 3.70 -10.63 -20.47
CA ASN A 160 3.51 -11.70 -21.45
C ASN A 160 4.64 -11.74 -22.48
N GLU A 161 4.97 -10.59 -23.08
CA GLU A 161 6.05 -10.51 -24.07
C GLU A 161 7.43 -10.84 -23.48
N LEU A 162 7.71 -10.34 -22.27
CA LEU A 162 8.98 -10.61 -21.58
C LEU A 162 9.12 -12.09 -21.17
N ILE A 163 8.02 -12.75 -20.80
CA ILE A 163 8.01 -14.17 -20.47
C ILE A 163 8.36 -15.00 -21.72
N VAL A 164 7.81 -14.66 -22.89
CA VAL A 164 8.11 -15.36 -24.14
C VAL A 164 9.58 -15.16 -24.56
N LEU A 165 10.12 -13.95 -24.43
CA LEU A 165 11.47 -13.62 -24.89
C LEU A 165 12.59 -14.04 -23.92
N TYR A 166 12.39 -13.83 -22.62
CA TYR A 166 13.45 -13.97 -21.60
C TYR A 166 13.11 -15.01 -20.51
N GLY A 167 11.95 -15.65 -20.59
CA GLY A 167 11.44 -16.52 -19.53
C GLY A 167 10.95 -15.75 -18.31
N LEU A 168 10.43 -16.50 -17.34
CA LEU A 168 9.88 -15.96 -16.10
C LEU A 168 10.93 -15.18 -15.28
N ASP A 169 12.12 -15.74 -15.12
CA ASP A 169 13.19 -15.16 -14.30
C ASP A 169 13.70 -13.84 -14.90
N GLY A 170 13.91 -13.83 -16.23
CA GLY A 170 14.30 -12.62 -16.96
C GLY A 170 13.24 -11.53 -16.89
N CYS A 171 11.95 -11.90 -17.00
CA CYS A 171 10.82 -10.98 -16.84
C CYS A 171 10.82 -10.30 -15.46
N LEU A 172 10.97 -11.07 -14.38
CA LEU A 172 11.01 -10.55 -13.00
C LEU A 172 12.21 -9.63 -12.74
N LEU A 173 13.38 -9.95 -13.30
CA LEU A 173 14.57 -9.09 -13.20
C LEU A 173 14.39 -7.75 -13.92
N ILE A 174 13.86 -7.77 -15.15
CA ILE A 174 13.63 -6.56 -15.95
C ILE A 174 12.57 -5.67 -15.28
N ILE A 175 11.49 -6.26 -14.75
CA ILE A 175 10.45 -5.54 -14.02
C ILE A 175 10.98 -4.95 -12.70
N GLY A 176 11.81 -5.69 -11.98
CA GLY A 176 12.52 -5.19 -10.81
C GLY A 176 13.43 -4.00 -11.15
N ALA A 177 14.17 -4.07 -12.25
CA ALA A 177 15.01 -2.97 -12.74
C ALA A 177 14.17 -1.75 -13.12
N MET A 178 13.01 -1.93 -13.77
CA MET A 178 12.07 -0.84 -14.04
C MET A 178 11.55 -0.20 -12.74
N ALA A 179 11.30 -1.00 -11.70
CA ALA A 179 10.85 -0.49 -10.40
C ALA A 179 11.91 0.39 -9.68
N LEU A 180 13.21 0.28 -10.00
CA LEU A 180 14.23 1.18 -9.44
C LEU A 180 13.98 2.66 -9.81
N ASN A 181 13.25 2.93 -10.90
CA ASN A 181 12.83 4.28 -11.27
C ASN A 181 11.90 4.95 -10.23
N LEU A 182 11.38 4.20 -9.25
CA LEU A 182 10.71 4.74 -8.08
C LEU A 182 11.59 5.73 -7.30
N MET A 183 12.91 5.48 -7.25
CA MET A 183 13.85 6.39 -6.59
C MET A 183 13.96 7.74 -7.29
N ALA A 184 13.91 7.74 -8.64
CA ALA A 184 13.88 8.97 -9.42
C ALA A 184 12.58 9.75 -9.16
N CYS A 185 11.43 9.07 -9.12
CA CYS A 185 10.13 9.66 -8.80
C CYS A 185 10.13 10.30 -7.40
N ALA A 186 10.77 9.65 -6.42
CA ALA A 186 10.91 10.20 -5.06
C ALA A 186 11.69 11.52 -5.02
N GLY A 187 12.62 11.73 -5.97
CA GLY A 187 13.37 12.98 -6.09
C GLY A 187 12.48 14.23 -6.27
N PHE A 188 11.34 14.07 -6.95
CA PHE A 188 10.38 15.14 -7.19
C PHE A 188 9.47 15.43 -5.98
N MET A 189 9.36 14.52 -5.01
CA MET A 189 8.48 14.69 -3.84
C MET A 189 9.11 15.60 -2.79
N ARG A 190 9.05 16.92 -3.01
CA ARG A 190 9.56 17.91 -2.05
C ARG A 190 8.54 18.14 -0.91
N PRO A 191 8.86 17.89 0.36
CA PRO A 191 7.93 18.13 1.46
C PRO A 191 7.65 19.63 1.64
N LEU A 192 6.37 20.02 1.78
CA LEU A 192 5.97 21.39 2.14
C LEU A 192 6.07 21.63 3.65
N ASN A 193 5.64 20.64 4.42
CA ASN A 193 5.75 20.63 5.87
C ASN A 193 6.98 19.79 6.28
N MET A 194 7.83 20.34 7.14
CA MET A 194 8.99 19.62 7.65
C MET A 194 8.52 18.33 8.34
N PRO A 195 9.06 17.14 7.99
CA PRO A 195 8.69 15.89 8.62
C PRO A 195 8.87 15.96 10.14
N ARG A 196 8.04 15.23 10.89
CA ARG A 196 8.04 15.28 12.36
C ARG A 196 9.39 14.91 12.97
N TYR A 197 10.18 14.07 12.28
CA TYR A 197 11.57 13.79 12.60
C TYR A 197 12.47 15.04 12.57
N TYR A 198 12.42 15.82 11.48
CA TYR A 198 13.19 17.07 11.37
C TYR A 198 12.74 18.13 12.37
N LEU A 199 11.45 18.22 12.69
CA LEU A 199 10.96 19.12 13.74
C LEU A 199 11.46 18.71 15.12
N LYS A 200 11.50 17.40 15.42
CA LYS A 200 12.08 16.89 16.67
C LYS A 200 13.59 17.11 16.75
N GLN A 201 14.30 16.92 15.64
CA GLN A 201 15.74 17.16 15.56
C GLN A 201 16.06 18.65 15.68
N LYS A 202 15.28 19.53 15.04
CA LYS A 202 15.37 20.98 15.20
C LYS A 202 15.07 21.41 16.63
N ALA A 203 14.02 20.88 17.25
CA ALA A 203 13.70 21.15 18.65
C ALA A 203 14.77 20.62 19.62
N ALA A 204 15.44 19.51 19.29
CA ALA A 204 16.58 19.01 20.07
C ALA A 204 17.82 19.90 19.90
N MET A 205 18.07 20.40 18.69
CA MET A 205 19.17 21.32 18.40
C MET A 205 18.93 22.71 19.01
N GLU A 206 17.70 23.21 18.99
CA GLU A 206 17.28 24.44 19.68
C GLU A 206 17.42 24.32 21.20
N ARG A 207 17.08 23.18 21.80
CA ARG A 207 17.35 22.93 23.23
C ARG A 207 18.83 22.93 23.57
N ASN A 208 19.66 22.28 22.74
CA ASN A 208 21.12 22.30 22.95
C ASN A 208 21.68 23.73 22.77
N THR A 209 21.08 24.54 21.89
CA THR A 209 21.46 25.95 21.69
C THR A 209 21.01 26.82 22.85
N GLU A 210 19.82 26.59 23.41
CA GLU A 210 19.34 27.25 24.65
C GLU A 210 20.19 26.85 25.85
N GLU A 211 20.53 25.58 26.03
CA GLU A 211 21.44 25.11 27.09
C GLU A 211 22.82 25.80 26.98
N GLN A 212 23.37 25.94 25.76
CA GLN A 212 24.62 26.69 25.53
C GLN A 212 24.48 28.21 25.75
N LEU A 213 23.27 28.77 25.63
CA LEU A 213 23.01 30.19 25.89
C LEU A 213 22.91 30.48 27.40
N PHE A 214 22.37 29.53 28.17
CA PHE A 214 22.28 29.59 29.64
C PHE A 214 23.62 29.32 30.34
N GLU A 215 24.59 28.70 29.66
CA GLU A 215 25.90 28.32 30.22
C GLU A 215 26.98 29.41 30.09
N LYS A 216 26.66 30.61 29.58
CA LYS A 216 27.59 31.76 29.62
C LYS A 216 27.60 32.37 31.04
N PRO A 217 28.69 32.27 31.82
CA PRO A 217 28.77 32.95 33.12
C PRO A 217 28.95 34.45 32.92
N GLN A 218 28.33 35.24 33.79
CA GLN A 218 28.65 36.65 33.98
C GLN A 218 30.15 36.79 34.31
N LEU A 219 30.88 37.56 33.51
CA LEU A 219 32.26 37.94 33.79
C LEU A 219 32.24 39.40 34.26
N ASP A 220 31.99 39.61 35.56
CA ASP A 220 32.36 40.86 36.24
C ASP A 220 33.55 40.59 37.16
N ASP A 221 34.56 41.45 36.97
CA ASP A 221 35.67 41.80 37.85
C ASP A 221 36.66 40.71 38.31
N LEU A 222 37.83 40.67 37.64
CA LEU A 222 39.11 40.78 38.37
C LEU A 222 40.23 41.30 37.45
N LYS A 223 40.74 42.49 37.81
CA LYS A 223 41.94 43.14 37.24
C LYS A 223 43.18 42.25 37.38
N ILE A 224 43.97 42.07 36.30
CA ILE A 224 45.44 41.95 36.40
C ILE A 224 46.11 42.71 35.24
N THR A 225 47.10 43.48 35.68
CA THR A 225 47.95 44.50 35.08
C THR A 225 48.80 44.07 33.87
N THR A 226 49.06 45.05 33.02
CA THR A 226 50.02 45.18 31.89
C THR A 226 51.26 44.27 31.86
N GLY A 227 51.65 43.82 30.64
CA GLY A 227 53.05 43.53 30.32
C GLY A 227 53.36 42.54 29.17
N SER A 228 53.51 43.07 27.95
CA SER A 228 54.54 42.74 26.93
C SER A 228 54.69 41.35 26.25
N THR A 229 54.76 41.44 24.91
CA THR A 229 55.63 40.75 23.92
C THR A 229 55.36 39.33 23.37
N ALA A 230 55.14 39.31 22.04
CA ALA A 230 55.88 38.56 21.00
C ALA A 230 55.27 37.29 20.35
N THR A 231 54.92 37.48 19.07
CA THR A 231 55.20 36.67 17.86
C THR A 231 54.52 35.31 17.59
N THR A 232 53.66 35.32 16.56
CA THR A 232 53.26 34.26 15.59
C THR A 232 54.46 33.56 14.89
N PRO A 233 54.33 32.37 14.20
CA PRO A 233 53.27 32.05 13.23
C PRO A 233 52.77 30.58 13.08
N GLU A 234 51.58 30.49 12.47
CA GLU A 234 50.94 29.44 11.64
C GLU A 234 51.33 27.95 11.75
N LYS A 235 50.30 27.12 11.95
CA LYS A 235 50.06 25.88 11.17
C LYS A 235 48.56 25.55 11.11
N THR A 236 48.00 25.64 9.91
CA THR A 236 46.65 25.24 9.54
C THR A 236 46.52 23.72 9.62
N LEU A 237 45.78 23.21 10.61
CA LEU A 237 45.53 21.77 10.78
C LEU A 237 44.10 21.41 10.34
N THR A 238 43.97 20.45 9.43
CA THR A 238 42.73 20.07 8.74
C THR A 238 41.76 19.26 9.63
N VAL A 239 40.46 19.43 9.39
CA VAL A 239 39.28 18.84 10.08
C VAL A 239 39.34 17.33 10.37
N LYS A 240 40.22 16.57 9.69
CA LYS A 240 40.41 15.12 9.93
C LYS A 240 41.11 14.80 11.25
N GLU A 241 41.99 15.65 11.77
CA GLU A 241 42.68 15.40 13.07
C GLU A 241 41.80 15.70 14.30
N LEU A 242 40.72 16.48 14.12
CA LEU A 242 39.73 16.70 15.17
C LEU A 242 38.79 15.50 15.38
N LEU A 243 38.67 14.61 14.39
CA LEU A 243 37.81 13.42 14.47
C LEU A 243 38.49 12.24 15.18
N ILE A 244 39.82 12.20 15.24
CA ILE A 244 40.57 11.09 15.84
C ILE A 244 40.79 11.32 17.35
N THR A 245 40.76 12.57 17.81
CA THR A 245 40.89 12.90 19.25
C THR A 245 39.59 12.75 20.05
N ILE A 246 38.45 12.51 19.37
CA ILE A 246 37.15 12.24 20.01
C ILE A 246 37.08 10.79 20.54
N ASP A 247 37.79 9.85 19.91
CA ASP A 247 37.71 8.42 20.26
C ASP A 247 38.49 8.07 21.55
N ALA A 248 39.50 8.86 21.92
CA ALA A 248 40.27 8.63 23.16
C ALA A 248 39.56 9.15 24.42
N LYS A 249 38.61 10.09 24.29
CA LYS A 249 37.88 10.65 25.45
C LYS A 249 36.66 9.81 25.85
N ASP A 250 36.19 8.94 24.95
CA ASP A 250 35.16 7.94 25.25
C ASP A 250 35.64 6.82 26.20
N LEU A 251 36.95 6.63 26.36
CA LEU A 251 37.49 5.66 27.32
C LEU A 251 37.59 6.19 28.76
N ALA A 252 37.59 7.50 28.99
CA ALA A 252 37.75 8.08 30.33
C ALA A 252 36.42 8.39 31.06
N VAL A 253 35.27 8.32 30.38
CA VAL A 253 33.95 8.56 30.99
C VAL A 253 33.35 7.29 31.62
N GLN A 254 34.10 6.18 31.65
CA GLN A 254 33.67 4.93 32.29
C GLN A 254 33.50 5.02 33.82
N THR A 255 33.83 6.14 34.46
CA THR A 255 33.74 6.33 35.92
C THR A 255 32.41 6.97 36.40
N GLU A 256 31.54 7.47 35.51
CA GLU A 256 30.17 7.92 35.88
C GLU A 256 29.06 6.86 35.62
N LYS A 257 29.45 5.61 35.33
CA LYS A 257 28.57 4.52 34.86
C LYS A 257 27.47 4.06 35.84
N LYS A 258 27.46 4.50 37.11
CA LYS A 258 26.50 3.98 38.11
C LYS A 258 25.28 4.88 38.38
N LYS A 259 25.36 6.20 38.11
CA LYS A 259 24.24 7.15 38.27
C LYS A 259 23.51 7.44 36.96
N GLY A 260 24.22 7.39 35.83
CA GLY A 260 23.66 7.56 34.48
C GLY A 260 22.77 6.42 33.99
N SER A 261 23.00 5.17 34.43
CA SER A 261 22.19 4.01 34.01
C SER A 261 20.73 4.09 34.47
N PHE A 262 20.48 4.60 35.67
CA PHE A 262 19.12 4.78 36.20
C PHE A 262 18.39 5.96 35.54
N LEU A 263 19.08 7.09 35.31
CA LEU A 263 18.51 8.26 34.63
C LEU A 263 18.28 8.01 33.13
N ALA A 264 19.18 7.28 32.45
CA ALA A 264 19.00 6.82 31.08
C ALA A 264 17.83 5.83 30.98
N GLY A 265 17.73 4.88 31.93
CA GLY A 265 16.57 3.97 32.04
C GLY A 265 15.26 4.73 32.24
N LEU A 266 15.23 5.74 33.12
CA LEU A 266 14.05 6.57 33.36
C LEU A 266 13.67 7.42 32.13
N ALA A 267 14.66 7.90 31.37
CA ALA A 267 14.44 8.63 30.12
C ALA A 267 13.90 7.71 29.02
N ILE A 268 14.45 6.50 28.88
CA ILE A 268 13.95 5.47 27.96
C ILE A 268 12.51 5.07 28.33
N VAL A 269 12.23 4.86 29.61
CA VAL A 269 10.87 4.58 30.11
C VAL A 269 9.93 5.76 29.84
N LYS A 270 10.35 7.01 30.05
CA LYS A 270 9.54 8.20 29.70
C LYS A 270 9.27 8.29 28.19
N VAL A 271 10.24 7.96 27.35
CA VAL A 271 10.09 7.95 25.88
C VAL A 271 9.16 6.82 25.44
N ILE A 272 9.32 5.62 25.99
CA ILE A 272 8.44 4.47 25.74
C ILE A 272 7.01 4.80 26.19
N LYS A 273 6.84 5.34 27.40
CA LYS A 273 5.53 5.71 27.96
C LYS A 273 4.86 6.82 27.14
N LYS A 274 5.62 7.79 26.63
CA LYS A 274 5.12 8.86 25.74
C LYS A 274 4.74 8.34 24.35
N LYS A 275 5.52 7.42 23.77
CA LYS A 275 5.16 6.70 22.53
C LYS A 275 3.93 5.81 22.74
N GLN A 276 3.84 5.13 23.88
CA GLN A 276 2.74 4.26 24.25
C GLN A 276 1.44 5.03 24.51
N GLN A 277 1.51 6.24 25.09
CA GLN A 277 0.36 7.14 25.20
C GLN A 277 -0.09 7.70 23.84
N ALA A 278 0.82 7.94 22.90
CA ALA A 278 0.44 8.33 21.54
C ALA A 278 -0.24 7.17 20.80
N TYR A 279 0.30 5.96 20.92
CA TYR A 279 -0.31 4.74 20.37
C TYR A 279 -1.65 4.41 21.03
N SER A 280 -1.75 4.55 22.35
CA SER A 280 -2.99 4.34 23.09
C SER A 280 -4.08 5.34 22.67
N ARG A 281 -3.74 6.62 22.45
CA ARG A 281 -4.68 7.60 21.89
C ARG A 281 -5.13 7.25 20.46
N TYR A 282 -4.20 6.76 19.63
CA TYR A 282 -4.52 6.30 18.28
C TYR A 282 -5.48 5.09 18.31
N MET A 283 -5.19 4.08 19.13
CA MET A 283 -6.07 2.91 19.35
C MET A 283 -7.43 3.31 19.91
N HIS A 284 -7.48 4.29 20.83
CA HIS A 284 -8.74 4.78 21.39
C HIS A 284 -9.60 5.49 20.32
N SER A 285 -8.97 6.26 19.43
CA SER A 285 -9.67 6.89 18.31
C SER A 285 -10.15 5.87 17.27
N MET A 286 -9.36 4.81 17.01
CA MET A 286 -9.81 3.71 16.15
C MET A 286 -11.01 2.97 16.75
N TYR A 287 -10.98 2.73 18.06
CA TYR A 287 -12.08 2.10 18.78
C TYR A 287 -13.36 2.95 18.73
N GLU A 288 -13.24 4.26 18.90
CA GLU A 288 -14.36 5.21 18.78
C GLU A 288 -14.99 5.18 17.38
N ILE A 289 -14.18 5.11 16.32
CA ILE A 289 -14.67 4.99 14.93
C ILE A 289 -15.35 3.63 14.69
N LEU A 290 -14.85 2.56 15.31
CA LEU A 290 -15.43 1.22 15.23
C LEU A 290 -16.69 1.04 16.09
N GLN A 291 -17.05 1.98 16.96
CA GLN A 291 -18.33 1.93 17.69
C GLN A 291 -19.52 2.33 16.82
N ASP A 292 -19.30 3.06 15.72
CA ASP A 292 -20.35 3.41 14.79
C ASP A 292 -20.82 2.16 14.02
N GLN A 293 -22.11 1.83 14.16
CA GLN A 293 -22.73 0.70 13.49
C GLN A 293 -22.63 0.79 11.97
N ALA A 294 -22.70 2.00 11.40
CA ALA A 294 -22.56 2.21 9.96
C ALA A 294 -21.15 1.86 9.48
N MET A 295 -20.13 2.22 10.25
CA MET A 295 -18.73 1.93 9.93
C MET A 295 -18.44 0.42 10.03
N VAL A 296 -18.95 -0.25 11.06
CA VAL A 296 -18.79 -1.72 11.21
C VAL A 296 -19.46 -2.46 10.06
N ALA A 297 -20.70 -2.11 9.71
CA ALA A 297 -21.40 -2.70 8.57
C ALA A 297 -20.61 -2.49 7.27
N PHE A 298 -20.03 -1.30 7.10
CA PHE A 298 -19.21 -0.99 5.93
C PHE A 298 -17.91 -1.81 5.87
N CYS A 299 -17.21 -1.98 7.00
CA CYS A 299 -16.04 -2.87 7.10
C CYS A 299 -16.37 -4.32 6.74
N ILE A 300 -17.51 -4.84 7.22
CA ILE A 300 -17.98 -6.20 6.90
C ILE A 300 -18.27 -6.33 5.40
N ALA A 301 -18.97 -5.35 4.80
CA ALA A 301 -19.26 -5.34 3.38
C ALA A 301 -17.99 -5.32 2.51
N VAL A 302 -17.01 -4.47 2.87
CA VAL A 302 -15.72 -4.39 2.17
C VAL A 302 -14.93 -5.68 2.32
N PHE A 303 -14.91 -6.29 3.50
CA PHE A 303 -14.25 -7.58 3.72
C PHE A 303 -14.85 -8.68 2.84
N LEU A 304 -16.18 -8.81 2.83
CA LEU A 304 -16.89 -9.82 2.03
C LEU A 304 -16.70 -9.61 0.53
N PHE A 305 -16.80 -8.36 0.05
CA PHE A 305 -16.53 -8.04 -1.34
C PHE A 305 -15.09 -8.38 -1.73
N SER A 306 -14.12 -7.98 -0.90
CA SER A 306 -12.70 -8.22 -1.14
C SER A 306 -12.35 -9.71 -1.17
N LEU A 307 -13.02 -10.52 -0.35
CA LEU A 307 -12.86 -11.98 -0.32
C LEU A 307 -13.32 -12.65 -1.62
N GLY A 308 -14.35 -12.11 -2.29
CA GLY A 308 -14.91 -12.66 -3.53
C GLY A 308 -14.38 -12.04 -4.82
N ALA A 309 -13.98 -10.76 -4.80
CA ALA A 309 -13.67 -10.01 -6.02
C ALA A 309 -12.27 -10.28 -6.59
N PHE A 310 -11.29 -10.59 -5.73
CA PHE A 310 -9.89 -10.79 -6.15
C PHE A 310 -9.58 -12.19 -6.75
N PRO A 311 -10.13 -13.33 -6.25
CA PRO A 311 -9.84 -14.65 -6.83
C PRO A 311 -10.14 -14.77 -8.33
N PRO A 312 -11.27 -14.26 -8.86
CA PRO A 312 -11.56 -14.26 -10.29
C PRO A 312 -10.50 -13.50 -11.09
N VAL A 313 -10.05 -12.34 -10.61
CA VAL A 313 -9.00 -11.55 -11.27
C VAL A 313 -7.67 -12.30 -11.30
N LEU A 314 -7.38 -13.16 -10.32
CA LEU A 314 -6.16 -13.96 -10.27
C LEU A 314 -6.21 -15.22 -11.15
N PHE A 315 -7.37 -15.89 -11.20
CA PHE A 315 -7.51 -17.21 -11.85
C PHE A 315 -8.06 -17.14 -13.28
N ILE A 316 -8.51 -15.99 -13.76
CA ILE A 316 -9.20 -15.89 -15.06
C ILE A 316 -8.28 -16.29 -16.23
N GLU A 317 -6.98 -15.97 -16.16
CA GLU A 317 -5.97 -16.42 -17.13
C GLU A 317 -5.74 -17.94 -17.07
N ASP A 318 -5.59 -18.51 -15.87
CA ASP A 318 -5.43 -19.95 -15.66
C ASP A 318 -6.66 -20.73 -16.17
N ILE A 319 -7.87 -20.22 -15.91
CA ILE A 319 -9.11 -20.80 -16.43
C ILE A 319 -9.13 -20.76 -17.96
N ALA A 320 -8.81 -19.61 -18.56
CA ALA A 320 -8.80 -19.44 -20.02
C ALA A 320 -7.80 -20.37 -20.70
N GLN A 321 -6.60 -20.55 -20.12
CA GLN A 321 -5.60 -21.50 -20.60
C GLN A 321 -6.06 -22.96 -20.44
N SER A 322 -6.64 -23.31 -19.28
CA SER A 322 -7.03 -24.69 -18.97
C SER A 322 -8.17 -25.24 -19.84
N GLU A 323 -9.07 -24.37 -20.29
CA GLU A 323 -10.18 -24.72 -21.19
C GLU A 323 -9.73 -24.77 -22.67
N GLY A 324 -8.45 -24.53 -22.97
CA GLY A 324 -7.92 -24.54 -24.33
C GLY A 324 -8.50 -23.42 -25.21
N LEU A 325 -9.07 -22.37 -24.61
CA LEU A 325 -9.69 -21.24 -25.33
C LEU A 325 -8.66 -20.26 -25.91
N ILE A 326 -7.36 -20.54 -25.71
CA ILE A 326 -6.24 -19.74 -26.17
C ILE A 326 -5.43 -20.58 -27.15
N GLU A 327 -5.82 -20.53 -28.43
CA GLU A 327 -4.94 -20.91 -29.53
C GLU A 327 -4.02 -19.70 -29.80
N GLU A 328 -2.77 -19.79 -29.34
CA GLU A 328 -1.66 -18.87 -29.64
C GLU A 328 -1.87 -17.36 -29.36
N VAL A 329 -1.09 -16.83 -28.41
CA VAL A 329 -0.81 -15.39 -28.19
C VAL A 329 -2.04 -14.50 -28.39
N SER A 330 -2.98 -14.51 -27.44
CA SER A 330 -3.96 -13.44 -27.38
C SER A 330 -3.24 -12.11 -27.20
N VAL A 331 -3.33 -11.23 -28.20
CA VAL A 331 -2.67 -9.92 -28.26
C VAL A 331 -2.92 -9.05 -27.02
N ILE A 332 -4.02 -9.31 -26.30
CA ILE A 332 -4.40 -8.56 -25.09
C ILE A 332 -4.83 -9.53 -23.97
N PRO A 333 -4.06 -9.62 -22.87
CA PRO A 333 -4.42 -10.42 -21.69
C PRO A 333 -5.75 -9.99 -21.05
N LEU A 334 -6.46 -10.92 -20.39
CA LEU A 334 -7.75 -10.59 -19.77
C LEU A 334 -7.60 -9.60 -18.59
N VAL A 335 -6.52 -9.71 -17.81
CA VAL A 335 -6.09 -8.71 -16.83
C VAL A 335 -6.01 -7.31 -17.46
N SER A 336 -5.46 -7.17 -18.67
CA SER A 336 -5.32 -5.88 -19.35
C SER A 336 -6.68 -5.25 -19.64
N ILE A 337 -7.65 -6.05 -20.09
CA ILE A 337 -9.03 -5.59 -20.33
C ILE A 337 -9.67 -5.14 -19.01
N GLY A 338 -9.53 -5.93 -17.95
CA GLY A 338 -10.03 -5.60 -16.61
C GLY A 338 -9.39 -4.33 -16.05
N ALA A 339 -8.09 -4.12 -16.28
CA ALA A 339 -7.35 -2.95 -15.84
C ALA A 339 -7.83 -1.65 -16.52
N ILE A 340 -8.03 -1.69 -17.84
CA ILE A 340 -8.60 -0.55 -18.60
C ILE A 340 -10.01 -0.25 -18.09
N ALA A 341 -10.85 -1.28 -17.95
CA ALA A 341 -12.21 -1.11 -17.46
C ALA A 341 -12.23 -0.57 -16.02
N THR A 342 -11.27 -0.96 -15.17
CA THR A 342 -11.09 -0.41 -13.82
C THR A 342 -10.71 1.06 -13.87
N CYS A 343 -9.83 1.46 -14.80
CA CYS A 343 -9.48 2.87 -15.00
C CYS A 343 -10.72 3.70 -15.36
N VAL A 344 -11.49 3.22 -16.34
CA VAL A 344 -12.76 3.86 -16.76
C VAL A 344 -13.77 3.87 -15.60
N GLY A 345 -13.92 2.76 -14.88
CA GLY A 345 -14.82 2.63 -13.74
C GLY A 345 -14.48 3.61 -12.62
N LYS A 346 -13.19 3.74 -12.25
CA LYS A 346 -12.73 4.70 -11.22
C LYS A 346 -13.09 6.13 -11.59
N LEU A 347 -12.93 6.51 -12.86
CA LEU A 347 -13.23 7.86 -13.36
C LEU A 347 -14.74 8.12 -13.44
N VAL A 348 -15.48 7.21 -14.07
CA VAL A 348 -16.92 7.34 -14.30
C VAL A 348 -17.69 7.29 -12.98
N LEU A 349 -17.41 6.32 -12.10
CA LEU A 349 -18.03 6.23 -10.77
C LEU A 349 -17.64 7.42 -9.89
N GLY A 350 -16.40 7.92 -10.01
CA GLY A 350 -15.97 9.14 -9.35
C GLY A 350 -16.79 10.36 -9.75
N MET A 351 -17.02 10.58 -11.04
CA MET A 351 -17.85 11.67 -11.55
C MET A 351 -19.33 11.51 -11.20
N LEU A 352 -19.86 10.27 -11.25
CA LEU A 352 -21.26 9.97 -10.92
C LEU A 352 -21.63 10.35 -9.48
N VAL A 353 -20.68 10.29 -8.55
CA VAL A 353 -20.91 10.65 -7.14
C VAL A 353 -21.13 12.13 -6.91
N ASP A 354 -20.53 12.98 -7.74
CA ASP A 354 -20.66 14.44 -7.61
C ASP A 354 -21.98 14.96 -8.21
N ILE A 355 -22.74 14.11 -8.92
CA ILE A 355 -24.06 14.44 -9.47
C ILE A 355 -25.10 14.49 -8.34
N ARG A 356 -25.72 15.67 -8.17
CA ARG A 356 -26.70 15.94 -7.10
C ARG A 356 -27.91 14.99 -7.07
N TRP A 357 -28.26 14.38 -8.20
CA TRP A 357 -29.42 13.48 -8.31
C TRP A 357 -29.11 12.04 -7.94
N ILE A 358 -27.83 11.67 -7.82
CA ILE A 358 -27.41 10.30 -7.55
C ILE A 358 -27.06 10.17 -6.08
N ASN A 359 -27.75 9.26 -5.38
CA ASN A 359 -27.40 8.93 -4.02
C ASN A 359 -26.21 7.96 -4.02
N SER A 360 -25.08 8.42 -3.47
CA SER A 360 -23.80 7.72 -3.45
C SER A 360 -23.86 6.36 -2.76
N ILE A 361 -24.73 6.17 -1.76
CA ILE A 361 -24.87 4.90 -1.03
C ILE A 361 -25.52 3.84 -1.92
N TYR A 362 -26.61 4.21 -2.63
CA TYR A 362 -27.28 3.30 -3.56
C TYR A 362 -26.40 2.99 -4.78
N LEU A 363 -25.62 3.97 -5.26
CA LEU A 363 -24.63 3.75 -6.31
C LEU A 363 -23.59 2.70 -5.88
N TYR A 364 -23.04 2.82 -4.68
CA TYR A 364 -22.10 1.85 -4.13
C TYR A 364 -22.71 0.46 -4.02
N ALA A 365 -23.90 0.34 -3.42
CA ALA A 365 -24.61 -0.93 -3.29
C ALA A 365 -24.90 -1.57 -4.65
N PHE A 366 -25.26 -0.77 -5.66
CA PHE A 366 -25.46 -1.24 -7.02
C PHE A 366 -24.18 -1.81 -7.64
N THR A 367 -23.03 -1.13 -7.50
CA THR A 367 -21.76 -1.65 -8.05
C THR A 367 -21.33 -2.96 -7.39
N MET A 368 -21.55 -3.11 -6.08
CA MET A 368 -21.31 -4.35 -5.34
C MET A 368 -22.22 -5.49 -5.83
N PHE A 369 -23.52 -5.20 -5.99
CA PHE A 369 -24.48 -6.18 -6.46
C PHE A 369 -24.18 -6.61 -7.90
N ALA A 370 -23.95 -5.66 -8.80
CA ALA A 370 -23.65 -5.95 -10.19
C ALA A 370 -22.31 -6.70 -10.36
N GLY A 371 -21.29 -6.35 -9.56
CA GLY A 371 -20.05 -7.11 -9.48
C GLY A 371 -20.30 -8.55 -9.02
N GLY A 372 -21.10 -8.76 -7.97
CA GLY A 372 -21.47 -10.10 -7.49
C GLY A 372 -22.23 -10.94 -8.54
N VAL A 373 -23.15 -10.32 -9.29
CA VAL A 373 -23.86 -10.99 -10.40
C VAL A 373 -22.89 -11.38 -11.51
N ALA A 374 -21.96 -10.50 -11.89
CA ALA A 374 -20.93 -10.82 -12.88
C ALA A 374 -20.07 -12.02 -12.44
N LEU A 375 -19.72 -12.12 -11.16
CA LEU A 375 -18.99 -13.29 -10.63
C LEU A 375 -19.75 -14.62 -10.76
N LEU A 376 -21.07 -14.59 -10.66
CA LEU A 376 -21.92 -15.78 -10.82
C LEU A 376 -22.05 -16.22 -12.29
N LEU A 377 -21.80 -15.33 -13.24
CA LEU A 377 -21.89 -15.60 -14.68
C LEU A 377 -20.61 -16.21 -15.27
N ILE A 378 -19.44 -16.00 -14.65
CA ILE A 378 -18.14 -16.58 -15.06
C ILE A 378 -18.20 -18.10 -15.34
N PRO A 379 -18.72 -18.96 -14.44
CA PRO A 379 -18.71 -20.41 -14.67
C PRO A 379 -19.66 -20.87 -15.79
N ILE A 380 -20.58 -20.00 -16.22
CA ILE A 380 -21.57 -20.33 -17.25
C ILE A 380 -21.01 -20.06 -18.65
N THR A 381 -20.06 -19.12 -18.76
CA THR A 381 -19.49 -18.73 -20.05
C THR A 381 -18.39 -19.68 -20.49
N LYS A 382 -18.64 -20.39 -21.60
CA LYS A 382 -17.66 -21.27 -22.27
C LYS A 382 -16.99 -20.63 -23.49
N SER A 383 -17.24 -19.35 -23.71
CA SER A 383 -16.69 -18.59 -24.84
C SER A 383 -15.66 -17.59 -24.34
N TYR A 384 -14.51 -17.50 -25.02
CA TYR A 384 -13.46 -16.53 -24.71
C TYR A 384 -13.97 -15.08 -24.75
N VAL A 385 -14.81 -14.74 -25.73
CA VAL A 385 -15.44 -13.41 -25.83
C VAL A 385 -16.34 -13.13 -24.63
N GLY A 386 -17.06 -14.14 -24.12
CA GLY A 386 -17.84 -14.02 -22.90
C GLY A 386 -16.98 -13.68 -21.68
N LEU A 387 -15.81 -14.32 -21.58
CA LEU A 387 -14.85 -14.09 -20.50
C LEU A 387 -14.20 -12.70 -20.58
N GLN A 388 -13.94 -12.18 -21.80
CA GLN A 388 -13.47 -10.81 -22.02
C GLN A 388 -14.50 -9.76 -21.56
N ILE A 389 -15.78 -9.96 -21.93
CA ILE A 389 -16.88 -9.07 -21.50
C ILE A 389 -17.01 -9.09 -19.98
N LEU A 390 -16.96 -10.28 -19.35
CA LEU A 390 -17.02 -10.43 -17.91
C LEU A 390 -15.83 -9.76 -17.19
N SER A 391 -14.61 -9.90 -17.72
CA SER A 391 -13.43 -9.21 -17.20
C SER A 391 -13.60 -7.69 -17.25
N ALA A 392 -14.11 -7.16 -18.37
CA ALA A 392 -14.40 -5.72 -18.50
C ALA A 392 -15.46 -5.26 -17.48
N VAL A 393 -16.56 -6.02 -17.33
CA VAL A 393 -17.63 -5.69 -16.38
C VAL A 393 -17.12 -5.71 -14.93
N LEU A 394 -16.33 -6.73 -14.57
CA LEU A 394 -15.74 -6.85 -13.24
C LEU A 394 -14.71 -5.75 -12.97
N GLY A 395 -13.89 -5.41 -13.96
CA GLY A 395 -12.97 -4.28 -13.88
C GLY A 395 -13.71 -2.97 -13.63
N PHE A 396 -14.75 -2.68 -14.41
CA PHE A 396 -15.55 -1.47 -14.26
C PHE A 396 -16.15 -1.35 -12.85
N PHE A 397 -16.74 -2.42 -12.32
CA PHE A 397 -17.30 -2.42 -10.97
C PHE A 397 -16.24 -2.47 -9.86
N SER A 398 -15.04 -3.00 -10.13
CA SER A 398 -13.88 -2.87 -9.23
C SER A 398 -13.45 -1.41 -9.04
N GLY A 399 -13.81 -0.52 -9.98
CA GLY A 399 -13.69 0.94 -9.82
C GLY A 399 -14.39 1.50 -8.57
N ASN A 400 -15.24 0.72 -7.91
CA ASN A 400 -15.85 1.03 -6.63
C ASN A 400 -14.86 1.39 -5.50
N TRP A 401 -13.60 0.97 -5.58
CA TRP A 401 -12.56 1.41 -4.62
C TRP A 401 -12.43 2.94 -4.52
N SER A 402 -12.74 3.69 -5.59
CA SER A 402 -12.80 5.16 -5.55
C SER A 402 -13.99 5.68 -4.73
N LEU A 403 -15.14 4.99 -4.79
CA LEU A 403 -16.36 5.33 -4.04
C LEU A 403 -16.16 5.11 -2.53
N THR A 404 -15.38 4.10 -2.15
CA THR A 404 -15.08 3.76 -0.75
C THR A 404 -14.53 4.97 0.01
N SER A 405 -13.55 5.69 -0.56
CA SER A 405 -12.98 6.89 0.06
C SER A 405 -14.03 7.98 0.28
N TYR A 406 -14.89 8.23 -0.71
CA TYR A 406 -15.94 9.23 -0.60
C TYR A 406 -16.99 8.87 0.45
N ILE A 407 -17.48 7.63 0.48
CA ILE A 407 -18.47 7.20 1.47
C ILE A 407 -17.90 7.23 2.88
N THR A 408 -16.63 6.87 3.04
CA THR A 408 -15.91 7.00 4.31
C THR A 408 -15.92 8.44 4.83
N THR A 409 -15.73 9.44 3.94
CA THR A 409 -15.82 10.86 4.35
C THR A 409 -17.21 11.25 4.82
N LYS A 410 -18.28 10.70 4.23
CA LYS A 410 -19.66 10.98 4.65
C LYS A 410 -19.99 10.39 6.02
N ILE A 411 -19.42 9.24 6.37
CA ILE A 411 -19.67 8.56 7.65
C ILE A 411 -18.90 9.23 8.79
N VAL A 412 -17.58 9.42 8.62
CA VAL A 412 -16.68 9.80 9.73
C VAL A 412 -16.24 11.28 9.67
N GLY A 413 -16.49 11.97 8.57
CA GLY A 413 -16.00 13.32 8.32
C GLY A 413 -14.56 13.37 7.78
N LEU A 414 -14.16 14.54 7.27
CA LEU A 414 -12.87 14.71 6.59
C LEU A 414 -11.66 14.59 7.54
N ASP A 415 -11.79 15.06 8.78
CA ASP A 415 -10.68 15.11 9.74
C ASP A 415 -10.19 13.73 10.19
N ARG A 416 -11.08 12.74 10.15
CA ARG A 416 -10.82 11.34 10.55
C ARG A 416 -10.75 10.39 9.35
N LEU A 417 -10.83 10.90 8.12
CA LEU A 417 -10.87 10.10 6.88
C LEU A 417 -9.69 9.13 6.77
N THR A 418 -8.47 9.61 6.98
CA THR A 418 -7.26 8.78 6.80
C THR A 418 -7.22 7.61 7.79
N GLN A 419 -7.72 7.82 9.02
CA GLN A 419 -7.79 6.77 10.04
C GLN A 419 -8.89 5.75 9.72
N ALA A 420 -10.09 6.22 9.39
CA ALA A 420 -11.22 5.36 9.01
C ALA A 420 -10.93 4.55 7.74
N HIS A 421 -10.37 5.20 6.72
CA HIS A 421 -9.97 4.55 5.47
C HIS A 421 -8.86 3.51 5.69
N GLY A 422 -7.93 3.76 6.62
CA GLY A 422 -6.92 2.78 7.02
C GLY A 422 -7.53 1.52 7.67
N ILE A 423 -8.57 1.68 8.51
CA ILE A 423 -9.31 0.56 9.09
C ILE A 423 -10.03 -0.25 8.00
N LEU A 424 -10.68 0.43 7.05
CA LEU A 424 -11.35 -0.21 5.91
C LEU A 424 -10.37 -1.01 5.05
N MET A 425 -9.21 -0.42 4.73
CA MET A 425 -8.15 -1.10 3.98
C MET A 425 -7.57 -2.28 4.74
N PHE A 426 -7.47 -2.20 6.08
CA PHE A 426 -7.04 -3.33 6.90
C PHE A 426 -7.97 -4.54 6.74
N PHE A 427 -9.29 -4.34 6.90
CA PHE A 427 -10.27 -5.42 6.69
C PHE A 427 -10.33 -5.88 5.23
N GLY A 428 -10.31 -4.96 4.27
CA GLY A 428 -10.26 -5.30 2.84
C GLY A 428 -9.03 -6.14 2.49
N GLY A 429 -7.86 -5.80 3.02
CA GLY A 429 -6.61 -6.53 2.84
C GLY A 429 -6.67 -7.96 3.35
N PHE A 430 -7.31 -8.20 4.50
CA PHE A 430 -7.58 -9.56 4.98
C PHE A 430 -8.48 -10.36 4.04
N GLY A 431 -9.51 -9.72 3.46
CA GLY A 431 -10.38 -10.35 2.46
C GLY A 431 -9.59 -10.76 1.21
N ILE A 432 -8.81 -9.84 0.63
CA ILE A 432 -7.98 -10.08 -0.56
C ILE A 432 -6.96 -11.21 -0.29
N MET A 433 -6.32 -11.19 0.87
CA MET A 433 -5.30 -12.18 1.24
C MET A 433 -5.85 -13.60 1.35
N LEU A 434 -7.04 -13.75 1.96
CA LEU A 434 -7.65 -15.07 2.23
C LEU A 434 -8.43 -15.64 1.04
N GLY A 435 -9.01 -14.79 0.18
CA GLY A 435 -9.87 -15.21 -0.92
C GLY A 435 -9.22 -16.25 -1.85
N PRO A 436 -8.13 -15.92 -2.55
CA PRO A 436 -7.57 -16.82 -3.56
C PRO A 436 -7.02 -18.14 -3.02
N PRO A 437 -6.31 -18.20 -1.87
CA PRO A 437 -5.90 -19.48 -1.30
C PRO A 437 -7.06 -20.40 -0.91
N VAL A 438 -8.16 -19.83 -0.39
CA VAL A 438 -9.37 -20.59 -0.04
C VAL A 438 -10.03 -21.17 -1.29
N VAL A 439 -10.15 -20.36 -2.35
CA VAL A 439 -10.71 -20.79 -3.64
C VAL A 439 -9.78 -21.81 -4.32
N GLY A 440 -8.47 -21.56 -4.35
CA GLY A 440 -7.48 -22.41 -5.02
C GLY A 440 -7.30 -23.79 -4.37
N LYS A 441 -7.33 -23.90 -3.02
CA LYS A 441 -7.34 -25.22 -2.33
C LYS A 441 -8.60 -26.02 -2.63
N ARG A 442 -9.69 -25.32 -2.91
CA ARG A 442 -11.00 -25.90 -3.19
C ARG A 442 -11.36 -25.76 -4.68
N ALA A 443 -10.38 -25.66 -5.60
CA ALA A 443 -10.65 -25.41 -7.02
C ALA A 443 -11.59 -26.46 -7.65
N CYS A 444 -11.45 -27.74 -7.28
CA CYS A 444 -12.39 -28.81 -7.67
C CYS A 444 -13.78 -28.65 -7.01
N LEU A 445 -13.82 -28.08 -5.80
CA LEU A 445 -15.08 -27.73 -5.13
C LEU A 445 -15.71 -26.47 -5.74
N TYR A 446 -14.97 -25.46 -6.21
CA TYR A 446 -15.53 -24.19 -6.69
C TYR A 446 -16.39 -24.38 -7.95
N GLN A 447 -15.91 -25.21 -8.90
CA GLN A 447 -16.68 -25.67 -10.06
C GLN A 447 -17.97 -26.41 -9.63
N LYS A 448 -17.90 -27.20 -8.54
CA LYS A 448 -19.03 -27.95 -7.94
C LYS A 448 -19.93 -27.10 -7.02
N LEU A 449 -19.40 -26.05 -6.39
CA LEU A 449 -20.08 -25.22 -5.40
C LEU A 449 -20.88 -24.13 -6.10
N GLN A 450 -20.36 -23.53 -7.19
CA GLN A 450 -21.11 -22.60 -8.01
C GLN A 450 -22.25 -23.29 -8.76
N THR A 451 -22.04 -24.50 -9.30
CA THR A 451 -23.12 -25.31 -9.91
C THR A 451 -24.18 -25.71 -8.88
N MET A 452 -23.80 -26.05 -7.64
CA MET A 452 -24.75 -26.30 -6.55
C MET A 452 -25.50 -25.04 -6.08
N LEU A 453 -24.83 -23.89 -6.01
CA LEU A 453 -25.43 -22.61 -5.63
C LEU A 453 -26.42 -22.12 -6.70
N LEU A 454 -26.09 -22.25 -7.98
CA LEU A 454 -26.99 -21.96 -9.11
C LEU A 454 -28.22 -22.87 -9.10
N TRP A 455 -28.05 -24.16 -8.83
CA TRP A 455 -29.18 -25.09 -8.70
C TRP A 455 -30.08 -24.76 -7.49
N LYS A 456 -29.50 -24.40 -6.34
CA LYS A 456 -30.26 -24.00 -5.14
C LYS A 456 -30.96 -22.65 -5.30
N LEU A 457 -30.36 -21.68 -6.00
CA LEU A 457 -30.99 -20.40 -6.34
C LEU A 457 -32.15 -20.57 -7.34
N LEU A 458 -32.04 -21.49 -8.30
CA LEU A 458 -33.13 -21.85 -9.21
C LEU A 458 -34.28 -22.62 -8.52
N LEU A 459 -33.97 -23.36 -7.45
CA LEU A 459 -34.96 -24.14 -6.68
C LEU A 459 -35.61 -23.36 -5.52
N SER A 460 -35.00 -22.28 -5.02
CA SER A 460 -35.56 -21.51 -3.90
C SER A 460 -36.60 -20.49 -4.37
N ARG A 461 -37.84 -20.96 -4.53
CA ARG A 461 -39.03 -20.16 -4.86
C ARG A 461 -39.60 -19.34 -3.68
N ARG A 462 -38.89 -19.19 -2.56
CA ARG A 462 -39.34 -18.37 -1.41
C ARG A 462 -38.19 -17.52 -0.87
N GLY A 463 -38.37 -16.21 -1.00
CA GLY A 463 -37.34 -15.22 -0.77
C GLY A 463 -36.90 -15.08 0.68
N THR A 464 -35.59 -15.02 0.87
CA THR A 464 -34.91 -14.20 1.89
C THR A 464 -33.49 -13.91 1.39
N VAL A 465 -33.17 -12.64 1.11
CA VAL A 465 -31.90 -12.14 0.54
C VAL A 465 -30.72 -12.18 1.54
N PHE A 466 -30.89 -12.80 2.71
CA PHE A 466 -29.92 -12.80 3.80
C PHE A 466 -29.09 -14.10 3.95
N CYS A 467 -29.28 -15.10 3.07
CA CYS A 467 -28.66 -16.42 3.24
C CYS A 467 -27.24 -16.57 2.66
N ILE A 468 -26.72 -15.60 1.91
CA ILE A 468 -25.44 -15.78 1.20
C ILE A 468 -24.22 -15.67 2.15
N CYS A 469 -24.34 -14.96 3.27
CA CYS A 469 -23.23 -14.81 4.22
C CYS A 469 -23.21 -15.86 5.35
N THR A 470 -24.35 -16.45 5.70
CA THR A 470 -24.45 -17.33 6.88
C THR A 470 -24.06 -18.78 6.58
N GLU A 471 -24.18 -19.25 5.34
CA GLU A 471 -23.78 -20.64 4.97
C GLU A 471 -22.28 -20.80 4.67
N ILE A 472 -21.55 -19.71 4.37
CA ILE A 472 -20.08 -19.76 4.20
C ILE A 472 -19.39 -20.08 5.54
N THR A 473 -19.97 -19.65 6.66
CA THR A 473 -19.46 -19.94 8.01
C THR A 473 -19.87 -21.34 8.50
N LEU A 474 -21.05 -21.83 8.13
CA LEU A 474 -21.59 -23.11 8.60
C LEU A 474 -20.99 -24.36 7.94
N LEU A 475 -20.33 -24.24 6.78
CA LEU A 475 -19.66 -25.36 6.09
C LEU A 475 -18.17 -25.53 6.47
N THR A 476 -17.74 -24.92 7.57
CA THR A 476 -16.47 -25.24 8.26
C THR A 476 -16.48 -26.62 8.93
N PHE A 477 -17.65 -27.28 9.03
CA PHE A 477 -17.83 -28.57 9.70
C PHE A 477 -18.32 -29.68 8.76
N GLN A 478 -17.56 -30.01 7.72
CA GLN A 478 -17.64 -31.37 7.17
C GLN A 478 -16.31 -31.78 6.55
N LYS A 479 -15.53 -32.51 7.35
CA LYS A 479 -14.39 -33.30 6.91
C LYS A 479 -14.91 -34.41 5.99
N SER A 480 -14.54 -34.40 4.73
CA SER A 480 -14.40 -35.65 3.98
C SER A 480 -13.29 -35.51 2.94
N LYS A 481 -12.19 -36.20 3.28
CA LYS A 481 -11.11 -36.75 2.43
C LYS A 481 -10.99 -36.19 1.01
N CYS A 482 -9.95 -35.38 0.81
CA CYS A 482 -9.06 -35.45 -0.35
C CYS A 482 -7.70 -35.90 0.16
#